data_AF-A0A915ALQ8-F1
#
_entry.id   AF-A0A915ALQ8-F1
#
_cell.length_a   1.000
_cell.length_b   1.000
_cell.length_c   1.000
_cell.angle_alpha   90.00
_cell.angle_beta   90.00
_cell.angle_gamma   90.00
#
_symmetry.space_group_name_H-M   'P 1'
#
loop_
_entity.id
_entity.type
_entity.pdbx_description
1 polymer ?
#
loop_
_entity_poly.entity_id
_entity_poly.type
_entity_poly.pdbx_seq_one_letter_code
_entity_poly.pdbx_strand_id
1 'polypeptide(L)'
;MRLLSTFFVLVAKVAVIAQLRSYNETTVFRFIDDAARRNVSELCRDSLYKIEPYLSDYDTIPAQKKFFSDAFGSGDAEQFVSRDQDRWVFRAYECLQAAGEATYSKSEHPLHYCFGYNEAKEKIGAVAHGICIPSTCYDDRAQLLEQWRVQNGNDKDAIDYTSCTKSRHDQQWYQKVIPLAEFALHLTFILVAIIATIYHVRNGDQTKSTCAQVLLAFSVKKNFGRLIQMPKDPQSTITCMFGMRFLSMVWTLVGHSFIFVQAYLENVQDFKDDMVDNFYNQWITNFTLSVDTFFVLSATLTAFTWFRKMHKNTSEPEPTWTSWGYWLRYYRHRVIRLWPAYIYTLVDVGLRASVQHFHPMWPPTDPAVQCPKYWWQNVLFVNSLFSNRCMPWTW
;
A
#
# COMPACT_ATOMS: atom_id res chain seq x y z
N MET A 1 37.60 41.33 16.85
CA MET A 1 36.72 40.93 17.98
C MET A 1 35.30 40.79 17.42
N ARG A 2 34.93 39.60 16.94
CA ARG A 2 33.61 39.31 16.34
C ARG A 2 32.71 38.71 17.43
N LEU A 3 31.64 39.40 17.78
CA LEU A 3 30.60 38.91 18.68
C LEU A 3 29.73 37.89 17.92
N LEU A 4 29.82 36.62 18.32
CA LEU A 4 28.89 35.57 17.93
C LEU A 4 27.52 35.85 18.56
N SER A 5 26.51 36.04 17.74
CA SER A 5 25.11 36.06 18.16
C SER A 5 24.61 34.61 18.23
N THR A 6 24.47 34.08 19.43
CA THR A 6 23.83 32.79 19.71
C THR A 6 22.31 32.96 19.68
N PHE A 7 21.67 32.50 18.60
CA PHE A 7 20.22 32.34 18.54
C PHE A 7 19.83 31.07 19.32
N PHE A 8 19.30 31.24 20.53
CA PHE A 8 18.60 30.16 21.22
C PHE A 8 17.22 29.99 20.58
N VAL A 9 17.05 28.96 19.76
CA VAL A 9 15.73 28.51 19.31
C VAL A 9 15.09 27.76 20.47
N LEU A 10 14.10 28.40 21.11
CA LEU A 10 13.17 27.74 22.03
C LEU A 10 12.33 26.74 21.22
N VAL A 11 12.80 25.49 21.17
CA VAL A 11 11.98 24.38 20.69
C VAL A 11 10.97 24.07 21.80
N ALA A 12 9.81 24.71 21.74
CA ALA A 12 8.66 24.22 22.48
C ALA A 12 8.34 22.82 21.94
N LYS A 13 8.68 21.77 22.69
CA LYS A 13 8.13 20.43 22.46
C LYS A 13 6.63 20.50 22.73
N VAL A 14 5.85 20.89 21.72
CA VAL A 14 4.43 20.57 21.70
C VAL A 14 4.36 19.08 21.46
N ALA A 15 4.34 18.30 22.54
CA ALA A 15 3.99 16.90 22.47
C ALA A 15 2.50 16.82 22.10
N VAL A 16 2.19 16.91 20.81
CA VAL A 16 0.89 16.46 20.30
C VAL A 16 0.93 14.95 20.38
N ILE A 17 0.58 14.41 21.54
CA ILE A 17 0.29 12.99 21.69
C ILE A 17 -1.06 12.79 21.02
N ALA A 18 -1.08 12.72 19.69
CA ALA A 18 -2.19 12.13 18.98
C ALA A 18 -2.25 10.69 19.50
N GLN A 19 -3.27 10.30 20.24
CA GLN A 19 -3.51 8.92 20.68
C GLN A 19 -4.98 8.62 20.49
N LEU A 20 -5.27 7.44 19.93
CA LEU A 20 -6.64 6.96 19.89
C LEU A 20 -7.08 6.68 21.32
N ARG A 21 -8.29 7.11 21.67
CA ARG A 21 -8.89 6.78 22.95
C ARG A 21 -9.21 5.28 22.95
N SER A 22 -8.59 4.54 23.86
CA SER A 22 -8.93 3.16 24.14
C SER A 22 -10.06 3.07 25.17
N TYR A 23 -10.74 1.93 25.17
CA TYR A 23 -11.83 1.65 26.08
C TYR A 23 -11.54 0.35 26.85
N ASN A 24 -11.93 0.31 28.12
CA ASN A 24 -11.75 -0.89 28.93
C ASN A 24 -12.72 -1.99 28.45
N GLU A 25 -12.31 -3.24 28.64
CA GLU A 25 -13.09 -4.44 28.36
C GLU A 25 -14.54 -4.34 28.91
N THR A 26 -14.70 -3.90 30.16
CA THR A 26 -16.01 -3.77 30.80
C THR A 26 -16.94 -2.75 30.12
N THR A 27 -16.38 -1.70 29.52
CA THR A 27 -17.15 -0.71 28.76
C THR A 27 -17.61 -1.29 27.42
N VAL A 28 -16.74 -2.05 26.75
CA VAL A 28 -17.05 -2.70 25.47
C VAL A 28 -18.16 -3.74 25.66
N PHE A 29 -18.02 -4.65 26.62
CA PHE A 29 -19.03 -5.69 26.84
C PHE A 29 -20.36 -5.12 27.35
N ARG A 30 -20.34 -4.05 28.15
CA ARG A 30 -21.58 -3.33 28.53
C ARG A 30 -22.29 -2.76 27.30
N PHE A 31 -21.56 -2.18 26.37
CA PHE A 31 -22.13 -1.72 25.11
C PHE A 31 -22.75 -2.86 24.31
N ILE A 32 -22.09 -4.02 24.21
CA ILE A 32 -22.61 -5.18 23.46
C ILE A 32 -23.94 -5.67 24.05
N ASP A 33 -24.05 -5.79 25.38
CA ASP A 33 -25.30 -6.18 26.06
C ASP A 33 -26.40 -5.12 25.87
N ASP A 34 -26.07 -3.83 26.03
CA ASP A 34 -27.02 -2.74 25.81
C ASP A 34 -27.50 -2.67 24.36
N ALA A 35 -26.60 -2.88 23.40
CA ALA A 35 -26.89 -2.89 21.97
C ALA A 35 -27.83 -4.06 21.60
N ALA A 36 -27.62 -5.24 22.19
CA ALA A 36 -28.48 -6.41 21.97
C ALA A 36 -29.91 -6.19 22.49
N ARG A 37 -30.10 -5.37 23.52
CA ARG A 37 -31.43 -5.04 24.09
C ARG A 37 -32.19 -3.98 23.33
N ARG A 38 -31.53 -3.26 22.41
CA ARG A 38 -32.13 -2.19 21.62
C ARG A 38 -32.72 -2.70 20.31
N ASN A 39 -33.16 -1.77 19.47
CA ASN A 39 -33.81 -2.04 18.19
C ASN A 39 -32.80 -2.47 17.11
N VAL A 40 -32.17 -3.63 17.29
CA VAL A 40 -31.36 -4.31 16.26
C VAL A 40 -32.14 -5.50 15.70
N SER A 41 -31.76 -5.95 14.49
CA SER A 41 -32.33 -7.15 13.87
C SER A 41 -32.16 -8.39 14.77
N GLU A 42 -33.08 -9.34 14.66
CA GLU A 42 -33.07 -10.56 15.48
C GLU A 42 -31.78 -11.38 15.28
N LEU A 43 -31.31 -11.51 14.04
CA LEU A 43 -30.06 -12.19 13.71
C LEU A 43 -28.83 -11.49 14.33
N CYS A 44 -28.81 -10.16 14.32
CA CYS A 44 -27.75 -9.40 14.97
C CYS A 44 -27.80 -9.59 16.49
N ARG A 45 -28.99 -9.50 17.09
CA ARG A 45 -29.21 -9.68 18.54
C ARG A 45 -28.67 -11.02 19.04
N ASP A 46 -29.04 -12.10 18.36
CA ASP A 46 -28.56 -13.44 18.70
C ASP A 46 -27.05 -13.57 18.59
N SER A 47 -26.46 -12.88 17.60
CA SER A 47 -25.01 -12.91 17.39
C SER A 47 -24.27 -12.09 18.45
N LEU A 48 -24.82 -10.95 18.89
CA LEU A 48 -24.25 -10.11 19.95
C LEU A 48 -24.21 -10.87 21.29
N TYR A 49 -25.27 -11.58 21.66
CA TYR A 49 -25.28 -12.39 22.90
C TYR A 49 -24.30 -13.57 22.87
N LYS A 50 -23.89 -14.04 21.69
CA LYS A 50 -22.93 -15.14 21.54
C LYS A 50 -21.47 -14.69 21.62
N ILE A 51 -21.17 -13.39 21.49
CA ILE A 51 -19.79 -12.88 21.48
C ILE A 51 -19.07 -13.18 22.80
N GLU A 52 -19.66 -12.81 23.93
CA GLU A 52 -19.01 -12.97 25.23
C GLU A 52 -18.77 -14.45 25.61
N PRO A 53 -19.75 -15.36 25.43
CA PRO A 53 -19.52 -16.80 25.56
C PRO A 53 -18.43 -17.32 24.65
N TYR A 54 -18.43 -16.92 23.36
CA TYR A 54 -17.43 -17.34 22.39
C TYR A 54 -16.01 -16.91 22.80
N LEU A 55 -15.81 -15.63 23.11
CA LEU A 55 -14.49 -15.10 23.49
C LEU A 55 -14.00 -15.55 24.87
N SER A 56 -14.86 -16.21 25.65
CA SER A 56 -14.53 -16.76 26.98
C SER A 56 -14.43 -18.28 26.98
N ASP A 57 -14.57 -18.92 25.81
CA ASP A 57 -14.48 -20.37 25.67
C ASP A 57 -13.03 -20.84 25.88
N TYR A 58 -12.86 -22.03 26.43
CA TYR A 58 -11.57 -22.65 26.72
C TYR A 58 -10.71 -22.83 25.46
N ASP A 59 -11.35 -23.08 24.31
CA ASP A 59 -10.69 -23.26 23.02
C ASP A 59 -10.29 -21.93 22.35
N THR A 60 -10.74 -20.78 22.89
CA THR A 60 -10.32 -19.46 22.39
C THR A 60 -9.01 -19.01 23.04
N ILE A 61 -8.12 -18.44 22.23
CA ILE A 61 -6.85 -17.92 22.75
C ILE A 61 -7.20 -16.71 23.64
N PRO A 62 -6.73 -16.60 24.89
CA PRO A 62 -7.04 -15.47 25.77
C PRO A 62 -6.76 -14.08 25.15
N ALA A 63 -5.86 -14.03 24.17
CA ALA A 63 -5.58 -12.85 23.37
C ALA A 63 -6.78 -12.38 22.51
N GLN A 64 -7.68 -13.26 22.06
CA GLN A 64 -8.83 -12.90 21.21
C GLN A 64 -9.81 -11.97 21.92
N LYS A 65 -10.08 -12.21 23.20
CA LYS A 65 -10.94 -11.34 24.02
C LYS A 65 -10.32 -9.94 24.18
N LYS A 66 -8.99 -9.91 24.36
CA LYS A 66 -8.23 -8.66 24.43
C LYS A 66 -8.27 -7.93 23.08
N PHE A 67 -7.96 -8.60 21.97
CA PHE A 67 -8.03 -8.02 20.62
C PHE A 67 -9.43 -7.49 20.29
N PHE A 68 -10.49 -8.20 20.69
CA PHE A 68 -11.86 -7.74 20.49
C PHE A 68 -12.12 -6.42 21.21
N SER A 69 -11.69 -6.32 22.48
CA SER A 69 -11.89 -5.12 23.29
C SER A 69 -11.02 -3.95 22.81
N ASP A 70 -9.76 -4.24 22.49
CA ASP A 70 -8.78 -3.26 22.03
C ASP A 70 -9.18 -2.68 20.67
N ALA A 71 -9.88 -3.43 19.80
CA ALA A 71 -10.36 -2.92 18.52
C ALA A 71 -11.29 -1.69 18.64
N PHE A 72 -11.97 -1.48 19.76
CA PHE A 72 -12.87 -0.33 19.93
C PHE A 72 -12.07 0.95 20.21
N GLY A 73 -12.43 2.03 19.52
CA GLY A 73 -11.69 3.29 19.68
C GLY A 73 -12.43 4.52 19.15
N SER A 74 -11.98 5.67 19.61
CA SER A 74 -12.40 6.98 19.08
C SER A 74 -11.18 7.89 18.92
N GLY A 75 -11.17 8.74 17.90
CA GLY A 75 -10.10 9.70 17.65
C GLY A 75 -10.48 10.72 16.58
N ASP A 76 -9.54 11.55 16.15
CA ASP A 76 -9.83 12.56 15.13
C ASP A 76 -10.12 11.89 13.78
N ALA A 77 -11.17 12.34 13.10
CA ALA A 77 -11.59 11.81 11.80
C ALA A 77 -10.53 12.00 10.72
N GLU A 78 -9.78 13.10 10.75
CA GLU A 78 -8.67 13.34 9.83
C GLU A 78 -7.62 12.21 9.87
N GLN A 79 -7.44 11.55 11.02
CA GLN A 79 -6.46 10.47 11.17
C GLN A 79 -6.82 9.21 10.37
N PHE A 80 -8.09 8.98 10.00
CA PHE A 80 -8.48 7.82 9.17
C PHE A 80 -7.88 7.87 7.77
N VAL A 81 -7.64 9.08 7.29
CA VAL A 81 -7.31 9.37 5.90
C VAL A 81 -5.91 10.01 5.82
N SER A 82 -5.29 10.36 6.95
CA SER A 82 -3.95 10.96 7.01
C SER A 82 -2.83 9.92 7.12
N ARG A 83 -1.60 10.42 7.30
CA ARG A 83 -0.40 9.62 7.61
C ARG A 83 -0.55 8.80 8.90
N ASP A 84 -1.42 9.20 9.82
CA ASP A 84 -1.57 8.56 11.13
C ASP A 84 -2.63 7.44 11.17
N GLN A 85 -3.13 7.04 9.99
CA GLN A 85 -4.11 5.97 9.83
C GLN A 85 -3.65 4.60 10.36
N ASP A 86 -2.33 4.37 10.50
CA ASP A 86 -1.77 3.08 10.94
C ASP A 86 -2.40 2.58 12.25
N ARG A 87 -2.78 3.50 13.15
CA ARG A 87 -3.42 3.19 14.43
C ARG A 87 -4.81 2.61 14.23
N TRP A 88 -5.57 3.16 13.29
CA TRP A 88 -6.88 2.65 12.91
C TRP A 88 -6.78 1.33 12.15
N VAL A 89 -5.75 1.17 11.30
CA VAL A 89 -5.45 -0.10 10.63
C VAL A 89 -5.13 -1.19 11.66
N PHE A 90 -4.34 -0.87 12.68
CA PHE A 90 -4.02 -1.79 13.76
C PHE A 90 -5.28 -2.22 14.54
N ARG A 91 -6.15 -1.28 14.92
CA ARG A 91 -7.45 -1.58 15.57
C ARG A 91 -8.34 -2.47 14.71
N ALA A 92 -8.38 -2.19 13.41
CA ALA A 92 -9.09 -3.02 12.46
C ALA A 92 -8.52 -4.43 12.44
N TYR A 93 -7.19 -4.57 12.38
CA TYR A 93 -6.49 -5.84 12.40
C TYR A 93 -6.77 -6.65 13.68
N GLU A 94 -6.80 -6.02 14.86
CA GLU A 94 -7.20 -6.66 16.12
C GLU A 94 -8.62 -7.24 16.04
N CYS A 95 -9.58 -6.51 15.45
CA CYS A 95 -10.93 -7.04 15.23
C CYS A 95 -10.94 -8.24 14.28
N LEU A 96 -10.13 -8.23 13.20
CA LEU A 96 -10.03 -9.37 12.29
C LEU A 96 -9.39 -10.59 12.99
N GLN A 97 -8.39 -10.38 13.85
CA GLN A 97 -7.77 -11.44 14.65
C GLN A 97 -8.72 -12.01 15.71
N ALA A 98 -9.53 -11.16 16.35
CA ALA A 98 -10.55 -11.57 17.32
C ALA A 98 -11.59 -12.52 16.70
N ALA A 99 -11.85 -12.40 15.40
CA ALA A 99 -12.75 -13.33 14.70
C ALA A 99 -12.20 -14.77 14.69
N GLY A 100 -10.89 -15.00 14.84
CA GLY A 100 -10.30 -16.34 14.79
C GLY A 100 -10.28 -16.96 13.38
N GLU A 101 -10.35 -16.14 12.34
CA GLU A 101 -10.23 -16.60 10.95
C GLU A 101 -8.80 -17.07 10.66
N ALA A 102 -8.66 -18.22 10.01
CA ALA A 102 -7.37 -18.73 9.54
C ALA A 102 -7.39 -18.92 8.02
N THR A 103 -6.22 -19.09 7.41
CA THR A 103 -6.09 -19.27 5.95
C THR A 103 -6.99 -20.40 5.43
N TYR A 104 -7.12 -21.49 6.19
CA TYR A 104 -7.89 -22.69 5.81
C TYR A 104 -9.11 -22.97 6.70
N SER A 105 -9.29 -22.25 7.82
CA SER A 105 -10.42 -22.44 8.74
C SER A 105 -11.32 -21.22 8.75
N LYS A 106 -12.64 -21.40 8.76
CA LYS A 106 -13.63 -20.32 8.84
C LYS A 106 -14.13 -20.18 10.27
N SER A 107 -14.23 -18.94 10.74
CA SER A 107 -14.82 -18.66 12.04
C SER A 107 -16.31 -19.00 12.02
N GLU A 108 -16.79 -19.56 13.13
CA GLU A 108 -18.22 -19.74 13.39
C GLU A 108 -18.90 -18.39 13.64
N HIS A 109 -18.15 -17.42 14.14
CA HIS A 109 -18.61 -16.06 14.48
C HIS A 109 -17.75 -15.00 13.80
N PRO A 110 -17.88 -14.81 12.47
CA PRO A 110 -17.09 -13.84 11.74
C PRO A 110 -17.45 -12.41 12.15
N LEU A 111 -16.42 -11.57 12.33
CA LEU A 111 -16.54 -10.17 12.74
C LEU A 111 -16.26 -9.20 11.59
N HIS A 112 -16.83 -8.00 11.67
CA HIS A 112 -16.58 -6.86 10.81
C HIS A 112 -16.09 -5.70 11.68
N TYR A 113 -15.01 -5.07 11.24
CA TYR A 113 -14.57 -3.80 11.81
C TYR A 113 -15.28 -2.66 11.09
N CYS A 114 -16.08 -1.90 11.80
CA CYS A 114 -16.86 -0.79 11.27
C CYS A 114 -16.38 0.53 11.86
N PHE A 115 -16.28 1.56 11.03
CA PHE A 115 -15.99 2.90 11.49
C PHE A 115 -16.96 3.92 10.89
N GLY A 116 -17.13 5.04 11.59
CA GLY A 116 -17.95 6.13 11.12
C GLY A 116 -17.58 7.47 11.71
N TYR A 117 -17.85 8.52 10.96
CA TYR A 117 -17.59 9.90 11.31
C TYR A 117 -18.51 10.84 10.52
N ASN A 118 -18.44 12.13 10.85
CA ASN A 118 -19.13 13.18 10.10
C ASN A 118 -18.24 13.67 8.94
N GLU A 119 -18.57 13.31 7.71
CA GLU A 119 -17.79 13.60 6.49
C GLU A 119 -17.66 15.11 6.25
N ALA A 120 -18.73 15.87 6.46
CA ALA A 120 -18.72 17.33 6.27
C ALA A 120 -17.75 18.06 7.21
N LYS A 121 -17.46 17.47 8.37
CA LYS A 121 -16.57 18.04 9.41
C LYS A 121 -15.26 17.27 9.58
N GLU A 122 -14.92 16.35 8.67
CA GLU A 122 -13.71 15.51 8.76
C GLU A 122 -12.45 16.35 9.03
N LYS A 123 -12.28 17.47 8.30
CA LYS A 123 -11.13 18.38 8.41
C LYS A 123 -11.29 19.48 9.47
N ILE A 124 -12.42 19.52 10.16
CA ILE A 124 -12.80 20.55 11.13
C ILE A 124 -12.82 19.95 12.56
N GLY A 125 -12.15 18.82 12.75
CA GLY A 125 -12.04 18.16 14.06
C GLY A 125 -13.22 17.27 14.43
N ALA A 126 -13.93 16.68 13.46
CA ALA A 126 -14.91 15.63 13.75
C ALA A 126 -14.23 14.45 14.47
N VAL A 127 -14.95 13.82 15.39
CA VAL A 127 -14.51 12.59 16.05
C VAL A 127 -15.02 11.41 15.24
N ALA A 128 -14.13 10.48 14.97
CA ALA A 128 -14.42 9.23 14.32
C ALA A 128 -14.39 8.08 15.33
N HIS A 129 -15.30 7.13 15.13
CA HIS A 129 -15.55 6.01 16.03
C HIS A 129 -15.36 4.70 15.28
N GLY A 130 -14.70 3.74 15.92
CA GLY A 130 -14.49 2.38 15.40
C GLY A 130 -15.03 1.34 16.37
N ILE A 131 -15.77 0.37 15.83
CA ILE A 131 -16.38 -0.74 16.58
C ILE A 131 -16.13 -2.07 15.86
N CYS A 132 -16.03 -3.15 16.63
CA CYS A 132 -15.96 -4.52 16.11
C CYS A 132 -17.29 -5.23 16.35
N ILE A 133 -17.98 -5.65 15.28
CA ILE A 133 -19.32 -6.24 15.38
C ILE A 133 -19.43 -7.56 14.61
N PRO A 134 -20.37 -8.45 14.92
CA PRO A 134 -20.62 -9.64 14.12
C PRO A 134 -21.03 -9.29 12.69
N SER A 135 -20.69 -10.17 11.74
CA SER A 135 -21.03 -9.99 10.32
C SER A 135 -22.54 -9.86 10.05
N THR A 136 -23.37 -10.53 10.86
CA THR A 136 -24.84 -10.46 10.83
C THR A 136 -25.38 -9.09 11.20
N CYS A 137 -24.62 -8.28 11.94
CA CYS A 137 -24.97 -6.91 12.33
C CYS A 137 -24.59 -5.86 11.29
N TYR A 138 -24.18 -6.26 10.07
CA TYR A 138 -23.72 -5.31 9.05
C TYR A 138 -24.79 -4.27 8.68
N ASP A 139 -26.06 -4.65 8.58
CA ASP A 139 -27.14 -3.73 8.22
C ASP A 139 -27.49 -2.78 9.37
N ASP A 140 -27.26 -3.20 10.61
CA ASP A 140 -27.49 -2.41 11.83
C ASP A 140 -26.27 -1.53 12.21
N ARG A 141 -25.18 -1.56 11.42
CA ARG A 141 -23.90 -0.89 11.73
C ARG A 141 -24.03 0.59 12.07
N ALA A 142 -24.90 1.32 11.36
CA ALA A 142 -25.06 2.77 11.54
C ALA A 142 -25.71 3.08 12.89
N GLN A 143 -26.68 2.24 13.31
CA GLN A 143 -27.33 2.37 14.60
C GLN A 143 -26.37 2.01 15.73
N LEU A 144 -25.56 0.96 15.56
CA LEU A 144 -24.56 0.54 16.54
C LEU A 144 -23.45 1.59 16.72
N LEU A 145 -22.95 2.17 15.64
CA LEU A 145 -21.97 3.26 15.68
C LEU A 145 -22.54 4.50 16.38
N GLU A 146 -23.79 4.88 16.07
CA GLU A 146 -24.44 6.02 16.72
C GLU A 146 -24.71 5.75 18.21
N GLN A 147 -25.08 4.52 18.58
CA GLN A 147 -25.23 4.12 19.99
C GLN A 147 -23.90 4.20 20.74
N TRP A 148 -22.82 3.68 20.14
CA TRP A 148 -21.47 3.76 20.70
C TRP A 148 -21.05 5.21 20.92
N ARG A 149 -21.27 6.06 19.91
CA ARG A 149 -21.01 7.51 19.98
C ARG A 149 -21.78 8.18 21.12
N VAL A 150 -23.08 7.91 21.26
CA VAL A 150 -23.91 8.51 22.32
C VAL A 150 -23.52 8.04 23.72
N GLN A 151 -23.10 6.78 23.87
CA GLN A 151 -22.72 6.24 25.18
C GLN A 151 -21.31 6.68 25.62
N ASN A 152 -20.36 6.70 24.69
CA ASN A 152 -18.92 6.77 25.00
C ASN A 152 -18.19 7.94 24.33
N GLY A 153 -18.82 8.61 23.37
CA GLY A 153 -18.31 9.80 22.68
C GLY A 153 -18.67 11.09 23.41
N ASN A 154 -17.79 12.09 23.27
CA ASN A 154 -18.01 13.42 23.82
C ASN A 154 -18.57 14.40 22.77
N ASP A 155 -18.60 13.98 21.51
CA ASP A 155 -19.06 14.77 20.37
C ASP A 155 -20.59 14.75 20.23
N LYS A 156 -21.13 15.76 19.54
CA LYS A 156 -22.57 15.90 19.25
C LYS A 156 -22.91 15.73 17.78
N ASP A 157 -21.91 15.45 16.95
CA ASP A 157 -22.08 15.37 15.51
C ASP A 157 -22.58 13.98 15.15
N ALA A 158 -23.72 13.93 14.45
CA ALA A 158 -24.26 12.67 13.95
C ALA A 158 -23.31 12.07 12.91
N ILE A 159 -23.17 10.75 12.95
CA ILE A 159 -22.38 10.00 11.96
C ILE A 159 -23.19 9.92 10.66
N ASP A 160 -22.65 10.44 9.56
CA ASP A 160 -23.26 10.39 8.23
C ASP A 160 -22.55 9.38 7.30
N TYR A 161 -21.25 9.18 7.51
CA TYR A 161 -20.43 8.23 6.77
C TYR A 161 -20.12 7.00 7.63
N THR A 162 -20.38 5.81 7.07
CA THR A 162 -20.01 4.53 7.70
C THR A 162 -19.39 3.59 6.68
N SER A 163 -18.34 2.88 7.08
CA SER A 163 -17.69 1.87 6.27
C SER A 163 -17.22 0.71 7.15
N CYS A 164 -17.22 -0.50 6.60
CA CYS A 164 -16.78 -1.69 7.34
C CYS A 164 -15.87 -2.57 6.51
N THR A 165 -14.92 -3.19 7.21
CA THR A 165 -13.99 -4.19 6.71
C THR A 165 -14.37 -5.54 7.29
N LYS A 166 -14.61 -6.53 6.43
CA LYS A 166 -14.96 -7.89 6.86
C LYS A 166 -13.72 -8.67 7.31
N SER A 167 -13.85 -9.59 8.27
CA SER A 167 -12.79 -10.54 8.65
C SER A 167 -12.37 -11.48 7.53
N ARG A 168 -13.28 -11.82 6.61
CA ARG A 168 -12.99 -12.67 5.45
C ARG A 168 -13.69 -12.19 4.19
N HIS A 169 -13.06 -12.40 3.04
CA HIS A 169 -13.71 -12.26 1.74
C HIS A 169 -14.81 -13.31 1.54
N ASP A 170 -15.94 -12.88 0.96
CA ASP A 170 -17.06 -13.76 0.61
C ASP A 170 -16.64 -14.85 -0.40
N GLN A 171 -15.78 -14.46 -1.35
CA GLN A 171 -15.16 -15.34 -2.34
C GLN A 171 -13.65 -15.16 -2.31
N GLN A 172 -12.93 -16.27 -2.29
CA GLN A 172 -11.47 -16.28 -2.37
C GLN A 172 -11.00 -15.91 -3.78
N TRP A 173 -9.76 -15.42 -3.91
CA TRP A 173 -9.22 -14.95 -5.19
C TRP A 173 -9.30 -15.99 -6.33
N TYR A 174 -9.13 -17.28 -6.02
CA TYR A 174 -9.18 -18.37 -6.99
C TYR A 174 -10.61 -18.69 -7.49
N GLN A 175 -11.65 -18.17 -6.81
CA GLN A 175 -13.05 -18.28 -7.24
C GLN A 175 -13.46 -17.09 -8.12
N LYS A 176 -12.67 -16.00 -8.11
CA LYS A 176 -12.92 -14.81 -8.91
C LYS A 176 -12.27 -14.96 -10.29
N VAL A 177 -13.03 -14.65 -11.34
CA VAL A 177 -12.55 -14.79 -12.73
C VAL A 177 -11.37 -13.88 -13.03
N ILE A 178 -11.40 -12.63 -12.56
CA ILE A 178 -10.38 -11.62 -12.87
C ILE A 178 -9.00 -11.99 -12.28
N PRO A 179 -8.84 -12.24 -10.96
CA PRO A 179 -7.55 -12.64 -10.40
C PRO A 179 -7.06 -13.98 -10.97
N LEU A 180 -7.97 -14.91 -11.28
CA LEU A 180 -7.61 -16.19 -11.88
C LEU A 180 -7.07 -16.02 -13.31
N ALA A 181 -7.69 -15.17 -14.13
CA ALA A 181 -7.21 -14.86 -15.48
C ALA A 181 -5.83 -14.17 -15.45
N GLU A 182 -5.65 -13.23 -14.53
CA GLU A 182 -4.40 -12.52 -14.26
C GLU A 182 -3.29 -13.52 -13.86
N PHE A 183 -3.60 -14.43 -12.94
CA PHE A 183 -2.70 -15.50 -12.51
C PHE A 183 -2.37 -16.48 -13.64
N ALA A 184 -3.34 -16.85 -14.47
CA ALA A 184 -3.13 -17.71 -15.63
C ALA A 184 -2.23 -17.04 -16.69
N LEU A 185 -2.39 -15.73 -16.91
CA LEU A 185 -1.53 -14.94 -17.77
C LEU A 185 -0.09 -14.90 -17.24
N HIS A 186 0.08 -14.68 -15.94
CA HIS A 186 1.38 -14.77 -15.25
C HIS A 186 2.05 -16.13 -15.47
N LEU A 187 1.32 -17.24 -15.23
CA LEU A 187 1.83 -18.59 -15.44
C LEU A 187 2.18 -18.84 -16.91
N THR A 188 1.41 -18.29 -17.84
CA THR A 188 1.70 -18.38 -19.28
C THR A 188 3.01 -17.68 -19.64
N PHE A 189 3.27 -16.49 -19.09
CA PHE A 189 4.55 -15.79 -19.29
C PHE A 189 5.73 -16.58 -18.73
N ILE A 190 5.58 -17.16 -17.53
CA ILE A 190 6.61 -18.03 -16.93
C ILE A 190 6.86 -19.25 -17.81
N LEU A 191 5.80 -19.91 -18.29
CA LEU A 191 5.90 -21.07 -19.18
C LEU A 191 6.60 -20.71 -20.50
N VAL A 192 6.25 -19.60 -21.13
CA VAL A 192 6.91 -19.11 -22.35
C VAL A 192 8.39 -18.85 -22.10
N ALA A 193 8.74 -18.24 -20.96
CA ALA A 193 10.14 -18.00 -20.59
C ALA A 193 10.92 -19.31 -20.36
N ILE A 194 10.29 -20.32 -19.76
CA ILE A 194 10.88 -21.65 -19.58
C ILE A 194 11.11 -22.33 -20.94
N ILE A 195 10.09 -22.38 -21.80
CA ILE A 195 10.17 -22.98 -23.15
C ILE A 195 11.25 -22.27 -23.97
N ALA A 196 11.27 -20.93 -23.96
CA ALA A 196 12.29 -20.13 -24.64
C ALA A 196 13.70 -20.41 -24.11
N THR A 197 13.84 -20.63 -22.82
CA THR A 197 15.14 -20.95 -22.19
C THR A 197 15.61 -22.35 -22.56
N ILE A 198 14.72 -23.36 -22.53
CA ILE A 198 15.03 -24.73 -22.97
C ILE A 198 15.42 -24.74 -24.46
N TYR A 199 14.65 -24.05 -25.29
CA TYR A 199 14.93 -23.92 -26.73
C TYR A 199 16.30 -23.28 -26.98
N HIS A 200 16.63 -22.20 -26.26
CA HIS A 200 17.93 -21.54 -26.35
C HIS A 200 19.09 -22.47 -25.92
N VAL A 201 18.92 -23.25 -24.85
CA VAL A 201 19.95 -24.19 -24.40
C VAL A 201 20.19 -25.31 -25.40
N ARG A 202 19.14 -25.83 -26.06
CA ARG A 202 19.24 -26.92 -27.04
C ARG A 202 19.79 -26.47 -28.39
N ASN A 203 19.28 -25.36 -28.92
CA ASN A 203 19.53 -24.96 -30.31
C ASN A 203 20.53 -23.82 -30.45
N GLY A 204 20.98 -23.23 -29.34
CA GLY A 204 21.86 -22.07 -29.35
C GLY A 204 21.19 -20.79 -29.86
N ASP A 205 22.00 -19.80 -30.22
CA ASP A 205 21.55 -18.45 -30.61
C ASP A 205 21.26 -18.31 -32.11
N GLN A 206 21.62 -19.29 -32.95
CA GLN A 206 21.54 -19.19 -34.40
C GLN A 206 20.20 -19.71 -34.93
N THR A 207 19.22 -18.83 -35.09
CA THR A 207 17.93 -19.16 -35.69
C THR A 207 17.58 -18.21 -36.83
N LYS A 208 17.15 -18.77 -37.97
CA LYS A 208 16.73 -18.00 -39.16
C LYS A 208 15.24 -17.65 -39.17
N SER A 209 14.42 -18.35 -38.38
CA SER A 209 12.97 -18.12 -38.32
C SER A 209 12.61 -16.95 -37.39
N THR A 210 11.78 -16.03 -37.88
CA THR A 210 11.27 -14.88 -37.10
C THR A 210 10.55 -15.32 -35.82
N CYS A 211 9.77 -16.40 -35.86
CA CYS A 211 9.07 -16.94 -34.69
C CYS A 211 10.07 -17.43 -33.63
N ALA A 212 11.15 -18.10 -34.05
CA ALA A 212 12.20 -18.55 -33.15
C ALA A 212 12.97 -17.37 -32.53
N GLN A 213 13.17 -16.28 -33.28
CA GLN A 213 13.78 -15.05 -32.76
C GLN A 213 12.91 -14.36 -31.71
N VAL A 214 11.59 -14.30 -31.94
CA VAL A 214 10.64 -13.77 -30.96
C VAL A 214 10.64 -14.64 -29.70
N LEU A 215 10.61 -15.97 -29.84
CA LEU A 215 10.67 -16.88 -28.70
C LEU A 215 11.98 -16.69 -27.90
N LEU A 216 13.13 -16.59 -28.58
CA LEU A 216 14.42 -16.33 -27.93
C LEU A 216 14.48 -14.98 -27.19
N ALA A 217 13.63 -14.01 -27.53
CA ALA A 217 13.53 -12.75 -26.80
C ALA A 217 13.00 -12.94 -25.36
N PHE A 218 12.27 -14.02 -25.08
CA PHE A 218 11.80 -14.39 -23.74
C PHE A 218 12.79 -15.28 -22.98
N SER A 219 13.92 -15.67 -23.58
CA SER A 219 14.90 -16.55 -22.94
C SER A 219 15.56 -15.87 -21.74
N VAL A 220 15.41 -16.47 -20.55
CA VAL A 220 16.02 -15.98 -19.31
C VAL A 220 17.54 -15.99 -19.42
N LYS A 221 18.15 -17.05 -19.97
CA LYS A 221 19.61 -17.13 -20.17
C LYS A 221 20.15 -15.96 -21.00
N LYS A 222 19.46 -15.61 -22.09
CA LYS A 222 19.87 -14.53 -23.00
C LYS A 222 19.70 -13.16 -22.35
N ASN A 223 18.54 -12.92 -21.73
CA ASN A 223 18.23 -11.65 -21.09
C ASN A 223 19.08 -11.42 -19.85
N PHE A 224 19.32 -12.45 -19.04
CA PHE A 224 20.21 -12.40 -17.88
C PHE A 224 21.66 -12.13 -18.30
N GLY A 225 22.16 -12.82 -19.33
CA GLY A 225 23.48 -12.56 -19.89
C GLY A 225 23.63 -11.11 -20.38
N ARG A 226 22.62 -10.56 -21.03
CA ARG A 226 22.60 -9.13 -21.43
C ARG A 226 22.48 -8.17 -20.25
N LEU A 227 21.79 -8.56 -19.17
CA LEU A 227 21.61 -7.72 -17.99
C LEU A 227 22.93 -7.52 -17.23
N ILE A 228 23.77 -8.56 -17.16
CA ILE A 228 25.08 -8.51 -16.49
C ILE A 228 26.22 -8.08 -17.42
N GLN A 229 25.99 -8.04 -18.73
CA GLN A 229 27.03 -7.71 -19.69
C GLN A 229 27.41 -6.23 -19.61
N MET A 230 28.68 -5.97 -19.31
CA MET A 230 29.23 -4.63 -19.40
C MET A 230 29.31 -4.16 -20.87
N PRO A 231 29.07 -2.87 -21.14
CA PRO A 231 29.21 -2.28 -22.46
C PRO A 231 30.62 -2.50 -23.03
N LYS A 232 30.70 -2.82 -24.32
CA LYS A 232 31.98 -3.05 -25.02
C LYS A 232 32.81 -1.77 -25.19
N ASP A 233 32.15 -0.62 -25.23
CA ASP A 233 32.78 0.70 -25.33
C ASP A 233 32.81 1.34 -23.93
N PRO A 234 33.98 1.44 -23.27
CA PRO A 234 34.12 2.06 -21.95
C PRO A 234 33.68 3.52 -21.94
N GLN A 235 33.78 4.22 -23.07
CA GLN A 235 33.36 5.61 -23.21
C GLN A 235 31.86 5.77 -23.50
N SER A 236 31.13 4.66 -23.69
CA SER A 236 29.68 4.71 -23.90
C SER A 236 28.87 4.79 -22.62
N THR A 237 29.49 4.52 -21.46
CA THR A 237 28.79 4.43 -20.18
C THR A 237 29.59 4.97 -19.01
N ILE A 238 28.91 5.64 -18.10
CA ILE A 238 29.49 6.17 -16.86
C ILE A 238 29.33 5.10 -15.78
N THR A 239 30.41 4.38 -15.46
CA THR A 239 30.36 3.19 -14.59
C THR A 239 29.97 3.49 -13.15
N CYS A 240 30.36 4.65 -12.59
CA CYS A 240 29.99 5.02 -11.22
C CYS A 240 28.47 5.18 -11.02
N MET A 241 27.71 5.44 -12.09
CA MET A 241 26.25 5.55 -12.04
C MET A 241 25.59 4.22 -11.68
N PHE A 242 26.20 3.07 -11.99
CA PHE A 242 25.66 1.78 -11.60
C PHE A 242 25.67 1.61 -10.08
N GLY A 243 26.76 2.01 -9.41
CA GLY A 243 26.87 1.98 -7.96
C GLY A 243 25.88 2.93 -7.29
N MET A 244 25.79 4.18 -7.77
CA MET A 244 24.80 5.14 -7.28
C MET A 244 23.37 4.61 -7.42
N ARG A 245 23.04 4.04 -8.59
CA ARG A 245 21.71 3.46 -8.84
C ARG A 245 21.39 2.31 -7.87
N PHE A 246 22.35 1.42 -7.62
CA PHE A 246 22.17 0.32 -6.69
C PHE A 246 21.93 0.81 -5.26
N LEU A 247 22.77 1.73 -4.77
CA LEU A 247 22.62 2.30 -3.42
C LEU A 247 21.29 3.03 -3.26
N SER A 248 20.87 3.83 -4.26
CA SER A 248 19.57 4.50 -4.23
C SER A 248 18.42 3.50 -4.22
N MET A 249 18.48 2.42 -5.01
CA MET A 249 17.44 1.37 -5.00
C MET A 249 17.32 0.71 -3.63
N VAL A 250 18.44 0.32 -3.02
CA VAL A 250 18.45 -0.25 -1.67
C VAL A 250 17.88 0.73 -0.66
N TRP A 251 18.29 1.99 -0.73
CA TRP A 251 17.80 3.03 0.17
C TRP A 251 16.28 3.24 0.06
N THR A 252 15.76 3.33 -1.17
CA THR A 252 14.32 3.41 -1.42
C THR A 252 13.55 2.18 -0.91
N LEU A 253 14.09 0.97 -1.11
CA LEU A 253 13.47 -0.27 -0.65
C LEU A 253 13.39 -0.34 0.89
N VAL A 254 14.47 0.01 1.58
CA VAL A 254 14.48 0.05 3.05
C VAL A 254 13.47 1.06 3.56
N GLY A 255 13.46 2.28 3.03
CA GLY A 255 12.54 3.33 3.48
C GLY A 255 11.07 2.95 3.32
N HIS A 256 10.67 2.42 2.17
CA HIS A 256 9.30 1.92 1.97
C HIS A 256 8.95 0.76 2.92
N SER A 257 9.89 -0.15 3.19
CA SER A 257 9.67 -1.26 4.12
C SER A 257 9.35 -0.76 5.54
N PHE A 258 10.10 0.25 6.02
CA PHE A 258 9.88 0.87 7.34
C PHE A 258 8.61 1.72 7.41
N ILE A 259 8.10 2.24 6.29
CA ILE A 259 6.79 2.89 6.26
C ILE A 259 5.67 1.85 6.34
N PHE A 260 5.69 0.81 5.51
CA PHE A 260 4.56 -0.12 5.42
C PHE A 260 4.45 -1.09 6.59
N VAL A 261 5.54 -1.36 7.32
CA VAL A 261 5.51 -2.23 8.51
C VAL A 261 4.70 -1.61 9.66
N GLN A 262 4.57 -0.28 9.72
CA GLN A 262 3.93 0.43 10.84
C GLN A 262 2.47 0.02 11.08
N ALA A 263 1.77 -0.34 10.01
CA ALA A 263 0.39 -0.83 10.06
C ALA A 263 0.22 -2.17 10.81
N TYR A 264 1.32 -2.87 11.09
CA TYR A 264 1.35 -4.20 11.68
C TYR A 264 2.12 -4.26 13.00
N LEU A 265 2.54 -3.11 13.55
CA LEU A 265 3.25 -3.03 14.83
C LEU A 265 2.27 -2.73 15.99
N GLU A 266 2.39 -3.48 17.08
CA GLU A 266 1.58 -3.26 18.29
C GLU A 266 1.95 -1.93 18.98
N ASN A 267 3.24 -1.59 19.02
CA ASN A 267 3.77 -0.38 19.64
C ASN A 267 4.21 0.65 18.59
N VAL A 268 3.32 0.96 17.64
CA VAL A 268 3.60 1.91 16.54
C VAL A 268 4.08 3.28 17.03
N GLN A 269 3.62 3.73 18.20
CA GLN A 269 4.02 5.02 18.75
C GLN A 269 5.47 5.02 19.23
N ASP A 270 5.86 4.01 20.02
CA ASP A 270 7.24 3.86 20.47
C ASP A 270 8.19 3.71 19.28
N PHE A 271 7.76 2.99 18.24
CA PHE A 271 8.51 2.88 16.99
C PHE A 271 8.66 4.25 16.30
N LYS A 272 7.59 5.04 16.20
CA LYS A 272 7.63 6.39 15.59
C LYS A 272 8.55 7.32 16.39
N ASP A 273 8.45 7.27 17.71
CA ASP A 273 9.27 8.10 18.60
C ASP A 273 10.76 7.71 18.50
N ASP A 274 11.09 6.41 18.51
CA ASP A 274 12.47 5.92 18.32
C ASP A 274 13.04 6.23 16.92
N MET A 275 12.20 6.22 15.88
CA MET A 275 12.60 6.61 14.52
C MET A 275 12.94 8.09 14.41
N VAL A 276 12.26 8.96 15.17
CA VAL A 276 12.48 10.41 15.11
C VAL A 276 13.60 10.87 16.05
N ASP A 277 13.67 10.30 17.26
CA ASP A 277 14.58 10.78 18.32
C ASP A 277 16.05 10.36 18.11
N ASN A 278 16.32 9.39 17.22
CA ASN A 278 17.67 8.92 16.96
C ASN A 278 18.28 9.51 15.67
N PHE A 279 19.46 10.14 15.79
CA PHE A 279 20.20 10.68 14.64
C PHE A 279 20.54 9.62 13.58
N TYR A 280 20.85 8.39 13.99
CA TYR A 280 21.16 7.30 13.06
C TYR A 280 19.95 6.83 12.24
N ASN A 281 18.73 7.10 12.69
CA ASN A 281 17.51 6.74 11.96
C ASN A 281 17.17 7.77 10.86
N GLN A 282 17.89 8.91 10.80
CA GLN A 282 17.62 9.99 9.85
C GLN A 282 17.77 9.57 8.38
N TRP A 283 18.65 8.63 8.05
CA TRP A 283 18.74 8.14 6.67
C TRP A 283 17.49 7.34 6.29
N ILE A 284 16.85 6.64 7.22
CA ILE A 284 15.59 5.91 6.98
C ILE A 284 14.44 6.90 6.89
N THR A 285 14.32 7.84 7.82
CA THR A 285 13.20 8.80 7.83
C THR A 285 13.23 9.76 6.63
N ASN A 286 14.42 10.08 6.11
CA ASN A 286 14.61 10.92 4.92
C ASN A 286 14.86 10.12 3.62
N PHE A 287 14.41 8.86 3.55
CA PHE A 287 14.64 8.03 2.36
C PHE A 287 14.03 8.60 1.07
N THR A 288 13.06 9.51 1.17
CA THR A 288 12.43 10.17 0.01
C THR A 288 13.43 10.95 -0.84
N LEU A 289 14.52 11.44 -0.23
CA LEU A 289 15.64 12.10 -0.92
C LEU A 289 16.39 11.16 -1.88
N SER A 290 16.22 9.83 -1.75
CA SER A 290 16.78 8.88 -2.73
C SER A 290 16.23 9.11 -4.14
N VAL A 291 15.02 9.66 -4.26
CA VAL A 291 14.37 9.97 -5.55
C VAL A 291 15.15 11.04 -6.32
N ASP A 292 15.74 12.01 -5.63
CA ASP A 292 16.57 13.06 -6.26
C ASP A 292 17.78 12.46 -6.98
N THR A 293 18.35 11.39 -6.43
CA THR A 293 19.45 10.68 -7.09
C THR A 293 18.99 10.09 -8.42
N PHE A 294 17.78 9.51 -8.49
CA PHE A 294 17.24 9.00 -9.75
C PHE A 294 16.95 10.10 -10.77
N PHE A 295 16.52 11.28 -10.34
CA PHE A 295 16.35 12.44 -11.23
C PHE A 295 17.70 12.90 -11.79
N VAL A 296 18.72 13.04 -10.95
CA VAL A 296 20.08 13.39 -11.39
C VAL A 296 20.62 12.35 -12.36
N LEU A 297 20.53 11.05 -12.04
CA LEU A 297 20.98 9.98 -12.92
C LEU A 297 20.26 10.03 -14.29
N SER A 298 18.95 10.26 -14.29
CA SER A 298 18.15 10.34 -15.51
C SER A 298 18.52 11.56 -16.36
N ALA A 299 18.70 12.73 -15.73
CA ALA A 299 19.10 13.96 -16.40
C ALA A 299 20.51 13.86 -17.00
N THR A 300 21.48 13.38 -16.21
CA THR A 300 22.87 13.21 -16.65
C THR A 300 22.97 12.23 -17.82
N LEU A 301 22.30 11.07 -17.76
CA LEU A 301 22.36 10.09 -18.85
C LEU A 301 21.68 10.61 -20.13
N THR A 302 20.57 11.34 -19.99
CA THR A 302 19.88 11.96 -21.12
C THR A 302 20.77 13.01 -21.79
N ALA A 303 21.39 13.89 -21.01
CA ALA A 303 22.33 14.90 -21.52
C ALA A 303 23.56 14.25 -22.17
N PHE A 304 24.17 13.26 -21.50
CA PHE A 304 25.35 12.56 -22.00
C PHE A 304 25.09 11.88 -23.35
N THR A 305 23.97 11.15 -23.47
CA THR A 305 23.60 10.47 -24.72
C THR A 305 23.24 11.46 -25.83
N TRP A 306 22.57 12.57 -25.49
CA TRP A 306 22.27 13.65 -26.43
C TRP A 306 23.54 14.28 -27.00
N PHE A 307 24.43 14.80 -26.16
CA PHE A 307 25.65 15.48 -26.61
C PHE A 307 26.59 14.53 -27.34
N ARG A 308 26.68 13.26 -26.91
CA ARG A 308 27.47 12.23 -27.61
C ARG A 308 26.92 11.95 -29.00
N LYS A 309 25.59 11.95 -29.20
CA LYS A 309 24.99 11.80 -30.53
C LYS A 309 25.35 12.99 -31.42
N MET A 310 25.34 14.20 -30.88
CA MET A 310 25.69 15.40 -31.64
C MET A 310 27.17 15.42 -32.05
N HIS A 311 28.07 15.02 -31.15
CA HIS A 311 29.50 14.96 -31.45
C HIS A 311 29.87 13.87 -32.49
N LYS A 312 28.99 12.89 -32.75
CA LYS A 312 29.29 11.76 -33.64
C LYS A 312 29.20 12.08 -35.15
N ASN A 313 29.10 13.34 -35.58
CA ASN A 313 28.98 13.76 -37.00
C ASN A 313 28.05 12.84 -37.80
N THR A 314 26.84 12.62 -37.28
CA THR A 314 25.83 11.86 -38.00
C THR A 314 25.26 12.78 -39.08
N SER A 315 25.02 12.28 -40.29
CA SER A 315 24.36 13.01 -41.39
C SER A 315 22.89 13.37 -41.12
N GLU A 316 22.41 13.16 -39.89
CA GLU A 316 21.07 13.55 -39.46
C GLU A 316 21.07 15.03 -39.07
N PRO A 317 20.08 15.83 -39.51
CA PRO A 317 19.97 17.23 -39.13
C PRO A 317 19.83 17.37 -37.61
N GLU A 318 20.46 18.40 -37.04
CA GLU A 318 20.41 18.66 -35.61
C GLU A 318 18.96 18.90 -35.16
N PRO A 319 18.44 18.14 -34.19
CA PRO A 319 17.07 18.29 -33.73
C PRO A 319 16.90 19.61 -32.98
N THR A 320 16.15 20.54 -33.57
CA THR A 320 15.64 21.75 -32.93
C THR A 320 14.33 21.48 -32.17
N TRP A 321 13.88 22.44 -31.35
CA TRP A 321 12.62 22.38 -30.59
C TRP A 321 11.38 22.15 -31.48
N THR A 322 11.45 22.53 -32.77
CA THR A 322 10.38 22.37 -33.77
C THR A 322 10.38 20.99 -34.45
N SER A 323 11.39 20.14 -34.22
CA SER A 323 11.51 18.82 -34.84
C SER A 323 10.59 17.79 -34.17
N TRP A 324 9.29 17.89 -34.44
CA TRP A 324 8.26 17.04 -33.84
C TRP A 324 8.54 15.54 -34.03
N GLY A 325 9.00 15.13 -35.22
CA GLY A 325 9.30 13.72 -35.51
C GLY A 325 10.40 13.12 -34.64
N TYR A 326 11.41 13.93 -34.26
CA TYR A 326 12.45 13.51 -33.34
C TYR A 326 11.87 13.31 -31.92
N TRP A 327 11.17 14.31 -31.40
CA TRP A 327 10.61 14.28 -30.05
C TRP A 327 9.57 13.17 -29.88
N LEU A 328 8.71 12.95 -30.89
CA LEU A 328 7.76 11.85 -30.91
C LEU A 328 8.48 10.49 -30.83
N ARG A 329 9.57 10.30 -31.58
CA ARG A 329 10.37 9.06 -31.54
C ARG A 329 11.04 8.86 -30.17
N TYR A 330 11.56 9.94 -29.59
CA TYR A 330 12.18 9.95 -28.27
C TYR A 330 11.18 9.53 -27.17
N TYR A 331 10.02 10.19 -27.10
CA TYR A 331 8.98 9.86 -26.12
C TYR A 331 8.37 8.48 -26.37
N ARG A 332 8.13 8.09 -27.62
CA ARG A 332 7.64 6.74 -27.97
C ARG A 332 8.55 5.64 -27.42
N HIS A 333 9.87 5.78 -27.60
CA HIS A 333 10.82 4.78 -27.08
C HIS A 333 10.79 4.71 -25.55
N ARG A 334 10.62 5.85 -24.88
CA ARG A 334 10.49 5.91 -23.42
C ARG A 334 9.21 5.23 -22.93
N VAL A 335 8.08 5.49 -23.60
CA VAL A 335 6.78 4.89 -23.29
C VAL A 335 6.81 3.37 -23.48
N ILE A 336 7.28 2.88 -24.63
CA ILE A 336 7.37 1.43 -24.91
C ILE A 336 8.28 0.70 -23.90
N ARG A 337 9.31 1.39 -23.39
CA ARG A 337 10.24 0.80 -22.40
C ARG A 337 9.64 0.73 -20.98
N LEU A 338 8.86 1.72 -20.57
CA LEU A 338 8.40 1.87 -19.18
C LEU A 338 6.98 1.37 -18.95
N TRP A 339 6.05 1.72 -19.85
CA TRP A 339 4.62 1.47 -19.64
C TRP A 339 4.25 -0.01 -19.50
N PRO A 340 4.81 -0.96 -20.28
CA PRO A 340 4.41 -2.36 -20.15
C PRO A 340 4.65 -2.92 -18.74
N ALA A 341 5.82 -2.64 -18.17
CA ALA A 341 6.14 -3.07 -16.81
C ALA A 341 5.25 -2.37 -15.78
N TYR A 342 5.04 -1.07 -15.93
CA TYR A 342 4.23 -0.29 -14.99
C TYR A 342 2.74 -0.66 -15.01
N ILE A 343 2.16 -0.82 -16.19
CA ILE A 343 0.76 -1.26 -16.36
C ILE A 343 0.59 -2.65 -15.78
N TYR A 344 1.55 -3.55 -16.03
CA TYR A 344 1.54 -4.87 -15.43
C TYR A 344 1.56 -4.81 -13.90
N THR A 345 2.44 -4.00 -13.29
CA THR A 345 2.44 -3.85 -11.82
C THR A 345 1.13 -3.27 -11.28
N LEU A 346 0.52 -2.32 -11.99
CA LEU A 346 -0.77 -1.73 -11.62
C LEU A 346 -1.89 -2.78 -11.65
N VAL A 347 -1.94 -3.59 -12.71
CA VAL A 347 -2.92 -4.67 -12.88
C VAL A 347 -2.71 -5.75 -11.83
N ASP A 348 -1.46 -6.16 -11.62
CA ASP A 348 -1.10 -7.21 -10.66
C ASP A 348 -1.49 -6.82 -9.23
N VAL A 349 -1.05 -5.64 -8.78
CA VAL A 349 -1.32 -5.14 -7.43
C VAL A 349 -2.81 -4.85 -7.24
N GLY A 350 -3.43 -4.18 -8.22
CA GLY A 350 -4.83 -3.76 -8.14
C GLY A 350 -5.85 -4.88 -8.30
N LEU A 351 -5.54 -5.96 -9.03
CA LEU A 351 -6.51 -7.01 -9.34
C LEU A 351 -6.18 -8.38 -8.74
N ARG A 352 -4.90 -8.68 -8.44
CA ARG A 352 -4.50 -9.98 -7.89
C ARG A 352 -3.89 -9.85 -6.50
N ALA A 353 -2.75 -9.20 -6.35
CA ALA A 353 -1.93 -9.27 -5.13
C ALA A 353 -2.71 -8.83 -3.87
N SER A 354 -3.52 -7.77 -3.98
CA SER A 354 -4.36 -7.24 -2.89
C SER A 354 -5.44 -8.20 -2.40
N VAL A 355 -5.93 -9.12 -3.24
CA VAL A 355 -7.02 -10.06 -2.89
C VAL A 355 -6.54 -11.48 -2.60
N GLN A 356 -5.22 -11.75 -2.64
CA GLN A 356 -4.67 -13.08 -2.38
C GLN A 356 -4.79 -13.51 -0.92
N HIS A 357 -4.78 -12.55 0.00
CA HIS A 357 -5.04 -12.80 1.41
C HIS A 357 -6.52 -13.13 1.63
N PHE A 358 -6.82 -13.94 2.65
CA PHE A 358 -8.19 -14.38 2.93
C PHE A 358 -9.07 -13.24 3.48
N HIS A 359 -8.45 -12.23 4.08
CA HIS A 359 -9.09 -11.03 4.60
C HIS A 359 -8.79 -9.82 3.70
N PRO A 360 -9.74 -8.88 3.55
CA PRO A 360 -9.50 -7.60 2.89
C PRO A 360 -8.47 -6.74 3.63
N MET A 361 -7.81 -5.85 2.90
CA MET A 361 -6.97 -4.81 3.50
C MET A 361 -7.81 -3.61 3.94
N TRP A 362 -7.19 -2.68 4.65
CA TRP A 362 -7.81 -1.42 5.06
C TRP A 362 -8.30 -0.62 3.83
N PRO A 363 -9.61 -0.32 3.68
CA PRO A 363 -10.17 0.18 2.42
C PRO A 363 -9.52 1.47 1.87
N PRO A 364 -9.14 2.47 2.71
CA PRO A 364 -8.40 3.65 2.26
C PRO A 364 -7.03 3.37 1.63
N THR A 365 -6.39 2.26 1.96
CA THR A 365 -5.07 1.87 1.43
C THR A 365 -5.11 0.63 0.55
N ASP A 366 -6.25 -0.05 0.45
CA ASP A 366 -6.42 -1.26 -0.35
C ASP A 366 -6.34 -0.97 -1.87
N PRO A 367 -5.31 -1.49 -2.57
CA PRO A 367 -5.20 -1.35 -4.02
C PRO A 367 -6.40 -1.93 -4.77
N ALA A 368 -7.06 -2.98 -4.26
CA ALA A 368 -8.25 -3.55 -4.89
C ALA A 368 -9.42 -2.56 -4.95
N VAL A 369 -9.48 -1.64 -3.98
CA VAL A 369 -10.54 -0.63 -3.87
C VAL A 369 -10.13 0.69 -4.52
N GLN A 370 -8.87 1.10 -4.35
CA GLN A 370 -8.37 2.40 -4.78
C GLN A 370 -7.91 2.39 -6.25
N CYS A 371 -7.27 1.33 -6.73
CA CYS A 371 -6.73 1.28 -8.09
C CYS A 371 -7.80 1.34 -9.19
N PRO A 372 -8.94 0.64 -9.10
CA PRO A 372 -9.99 0.77 -10.11
C PRO A 372 -10.57 2.19 -10.23
N LYS A 373 -10.47 3.02 -9.18
CA LYS A 373 -10.92 4.42 -9.19
C LYS A 373 -9.89 5.36 -9.82
N TYR A 374 -8.60 5.12 -9.54
CA TYR A 374 -7.51 6.04 -9.87
C TYR A 374 -6.47 5.48 -10.86
N TRP A 375 -6.79 4.41 -11.59
CA TRP A 375 -5.86 3.74 -12.52
C TRP A 375 -5.30 4.70 -13.59
N TRP A 376 -6.14 5.57 -14.15
CA TRP A 376 -5.74 6.47 -15.23
C TRP A 376 -4.71 7.51 -14.77
N GLN A 377 -4.81 7.97 -13.51
CA GLN A 377 -3.86 8.90 -12.92
C GLN A 377 -2.48 8.28 -12.77
N ASN A 378 -2.44 6.99 -12.41
CA ASN A 378 -1.21 6.21 -12.33
C ASN A 378 -0.60 6.02 -13.73
N VAL A 379 -1.38 5.58 -14.72
CA VAL A 379 -0.90 5.36 -16.10
C VAL A 379 -0.32 6.63 -16.73
N LEU A 380 -0.90 7.79 -16.43
CA LEU A 380 -0.42 9.08 -16.93
C LEU A 380 0.68 9.72 -16.07
N PHE A 381 1.13 9.07 -14.98
CA PHE A 381 2.11 9.61 -14.02
C PHE A 381 1.71 10.98 -13.43
N VAL A 382 0.40 11.21 -13.25
CA VAL A 382 -0.15 12.41 -12.58
C VAL A 382 -0.64 12.11 -11.17
N ASN A 383 -0.31 10.94 -10.64
CA ASN A 383 -0.68 10.50 -9.29
C ASN A 383 -0.19 11.46 -8.20
N SER A 384 0.94 12.13 -8.38
CA SER A 384 1.48 13.10 -7.41
C SER A 384 0.74 14.45 -7.41
N LEU A 385 -0.07 14.74 -8.43
CA LEU A 385 -0.85 15.99 -8.53
C LEU A 385 -2.25 15.87 -7.89
N PHE A 386 -2.71 14.65 -7.64
CA PHE A 386 -4.03 14.34 -7.09
C PHE A 386 -3.90 13.52 -5.81
N SER A 387 -4.97 13.41 -5.02
CA SER A 387 -5.01 12.56 -3.82
C SER A 387 -5.17 11.09 -4.18
N ASN A 388 -4.17 10.50 -4.87
CA ASN A 388 -4.15 9.11 -5.31
C ASN A 388 -3.53 8.20 -4.24
N ARG A 389 -4.18 7.06 -3.96
CA ARG A 389 -3.75 6.08 -2.94
C ARG A 389 -3.53 4.66 -3.47
N CYS A 390 -3.67 4.44 -4.76
CA CYS A 390 -3.62 3.10 -5.35
C CYS A 390 -2.22 2.45 -5.22
N MET A 391 -1.16 3.21 -5.51
CA MET A 391 0.22 2.77 -5.36
C MET A 391 1.07 3.92 -4.83
N PRO A 392 1.05 4.17 -3.51
CA PRO A 392 1.73 5.30 -2.90
C PRO A 392 3.26 5.20 -2.95
N TRP A 393 3.85 4.16 -3.55
CA TRP A 393 5.30 4.01 -3.75
C TRP A 393 5.75 4.36 -5.19
N THR A 394 4.84 4.81 -6.07
CA THR A 394 5.16 5.08 -7.48
C THR A 394 5.47 6.54 -7.80
N TRP A 395 5.58 7.41 -6.79
CA TRP A 395 5.95 8.83 -6.97
C TRP A 395 7.46 9.04 -7.16
#